data_AF-A0A4R9EZR1-F1
#
_entry.id   AF-A0A4R9EZR1-F1
#
_cell.length_a   1.000
_cell.length_b   1.000
_cell.length_c   1.000
_cell.angle_alpha   90.00
_cell.angle_beta   90.00
_cell.angle_gamma   90.00
#
_symmetry.space_group_name_H-M   'P 1'
#
loop_
_entity.id
_entity.type
_entity.pdbx_description
1 polymer ?
#
loop_
_entity_poly.entity_id
_entity_poly.type
_entity_poly.pdbx_seq_one_letter_code
_entity_poly.pdbx_strand_id
1 'polypeptide(L)'
;PWPDRAATPASAPALPPNQPDQRQGPGGPGSQKDVVHAVDEVKRLLGEGRITQAVDILGSILPAAAAKHGEHSPVVRSLRKQYAATLMDDGQYRRALPELRRLADERAAESGQADPHSLQFRYEAAQCLEQLGEPAAALAEYRALLPYYENRYASDDRERPLEIRRRIGHLLLALGDRPAAHDTLARLLLDAERMHGVGHPFPAEIRRTLQWLGQVRG
;
A
#
# COMPACT_ATOMS: atom_id res chain seq x y z
N PRO A 1 92.05 37.30 -11.39
CA PRO A 1 91.03 37.70 -10.37
C PRO A 1 90.62 36.49 -9.52
N TRP A 2 91.19 36.42 -8.31
CA TRP A 2 90.88 35.56 -7.16
C TRP A 2 89.64 36.09 -6.38
N PRO A 3 89.19 35.50 -5.26
CA PRO A 3 89.11 34.09 -4.80
C PRO A 3 87.74 33.76 -4.11
N ASP A 4 87.74 32.75 -3.22
CA ASP A 4 86.85 32.51 -2.05
C ASP A 4 85.62 31.61 -2.23
N ARG A 5 85.63 30.36 -1.71
CA ARG A 5 85.50 29.87 -0.31
C ARG A 5 84.05 29.70 0.15
N ALA A 6 83.72 28.42 0.36
CA ALA A 6 82.97 27.82 1.47
C ALA A 6 81.67 28.47 1.98
N ALA A 7 80.58 27.70 1.95
CA ALA A 7 79.88 27.23 3.16
C ALA A 7 78.60 26.45 2.77
N THR A 8 78.46 25.21 3.27
CA THR A 8 77.15 24.56 3.46
C THR A 8 76.33 25.31 4.51
N PRO A 9 74.99 25.37 4.36
CA PRO A 9 74.16 25.07 5.53
C PRO A 9 72.92 24.21 5.23
N ALA A 10 72.72 23.27 6.14
CA ALA A 10 71.47 22.84 6.79
C ALA A 10 70.14 22.75 5.99
N SER A 11 69.71 21.49 5.89
CA SER A 11 68.34 20.96 5.96
C SER A 11 67.21 21.95 6.26
N ALA A 12 66.31 22.13 5.28
CA ALA A 12 64.99 22.70 5.49
C ALA A 12 64.05 21.66 6.17
N PRO A 13 63.14 22.09 7.06
CA PRO A 13 62.32 21.18 7.87
C PRO A 13 61.25 20.48 7.04
N ALA A 14 61.07 19.19 7.32
CA ALA A 14 60.05 18.34 6.73
C ALA A 14 58.64 18.88 7.03
N LEU A 15 57.84 19.06 5.98
CA LEU A 15 56.40 19.29 6.06
C LEU A 15 55.73 18.07 6.71
N PRO A 16 54.83 18.25 7.70
CA PRO A 16 54.11 17.13 8.29
C PRO A 16 53.17 16.49 7.25
N PRO A 17 52.94 15.16 7.34
CA PRO A 17 52.07 14.47 6.40
C PRO A 17 50.64 14.99 6.49
N ASN A 18 50.12 15.32 5.31
CA ASN A 18 48.75 15.71 5.02
C ASN A 18 47.78 14.73 5.69
N GLN A 19 47.15 15.14 6.79
CA GLN A 19 46.08 14.37 7.41
C GLN A 19 44.90 14.35 6.43
N PRO A 20 44.37 13.17 6.05
CA PRO A 20 43.18 13.13 5.22
C PRO A 20 42.04 13.81 5.96
N ASP A 21 41.50 14.87 5.33
CA ASP A 21 40.20 15.45 5.63
C ASP A 21 39.23 14.33 5.98
N GLN A 22 38.83 14.28 7.25
CA GLN A 22 37.65 13.54 7.66
C GLN A 22 36.45 14.25 7.02
N ARG A 23 36.21 13.95 5.73
CA ARG A 23 34.91 14.15 5.10
C ARG A 23 33.94 13.29 5.90
N GLN A 24 33.25 13.95 6.80
CA GLN A 24 32.09 13.45 7.51
C GLN A 24 31.20 12.71 6.49
N GLY A 25 31.08 11.40 6.65
CA GLY A 25 30.13 10.60 5.88
C GLY A 25 28.69 11.05 6.17
N PRO A 26 27.75 10.86 5.24
CA PRO A 26 26.36 11.22 5.44
C PRO A 26 25.71 10.19 6.38
N GLY A 27 25.91 10.36 7.68
CA GLY A 27 25.43 9.44 8.71
C GLY A 27 25.05 10.18 9.99
N GLY A 28 24.28 11.28 9.87
CA GLY A 28 23.86 12.08 11.01
C GLY A 28 22.47 11.72 11.57
N PRO A 29 22.22 12.01 12.88
CA PRO A 29 20.92 11.86 13.56
C PRO A 29 19.80 12.82 13.08
N GLY A 30 20.01 13.56 11.99
CA GLY A 30 19.01 14.42 11.36
C GLY A 30 17.84 13.66 10.74
N SER A 31 18.08 12.58 9.99
CA SER A 31 16.98 11.99 9.17
C SER A 31 15.89 11.25 9.94
N GLN A 32 16.15 10.75 11.15
CA GLN A 32 15.07 10.18 11.97
C GLN A 32 14.17 11.28 12.52
N LYS A 33 14.76 12.43 12.87
CA LYS A 33 14.00 13.64 13.22
C LYS A 33 13.22 14.15 12.00
N ASP A 34 13.79 14.05 10.80
CA ASP A 34 13.13 14.45 9.55
C ASP A 34 11.91 13.55 9.25
N VAL A 35 12.04 12.22 9.40
CA VAL A 35 10.89 11.30 9.22
C VAL A 35 9.82 11.52 10.29
N VAL A 36 10.20 11.70 11.57
CA VAL A 36 9.24 11.96 12.65
C VAL A 36 8.49 13.27 12.40
N HIS A 37 9.21 14.34 12.08
CA HIS A 37 8.60 15.65 11.79
C HIS A 37 7.68 15.59 10.57
N ALA A 38 8.10 14.88 9.50
CA ALA A 38 7.26 14.69 8.31
C ALA A 38 6.00 13.88 8.62
N VAL A 39 6.08 12.85 9.45
CA VAL A 39 4.91 12.06 9.88
C VAL A 39 3.95 12.91 10.72
N ASP A 40 4.44 13.78 11.60
CA ASP A 40 3.57 14.67 12.39
C ASP A 40 2.91 15.74 11.52
N GLU A 41 3.64 16.28 10.54
CA GLU A 41 3.07 17.20 9.55
C GLU A 41 2.00 16.52 8.68
N VAL A 42 2.23 15.28 8.26
CA VAL A 42 1.23 14.46 7.54
C VAL A 42 -0.03 14.31 8.36
N LYS A 43 0.07 13.96 9.66
CA LYS A 43 -1.10 13.84 10.53
C LYS A 43 -1.87 15.16 10.62
N ARG A 44 -1.17 16.29 10.73
CA ARG A 44 -1.78 17.63 10.77
C ARG A 44 -2.54 17.90 9.46
N LEU A 45 -1.93 17.65 8.31
CA LEU A 45 -2.56 17.84 7.00
C LEU A 45 -3.79 16.94 6.82
N LEU A 46 -3.73 15.69 7.24
CA LEU A 46 -4.87 14.77 7.19
C LEU A 46 -6.03 15.25 8.07
N GLY A 47 -5.73 15.77 9.28
CA GLY A 47 -6.73 16.38 10.15
C GLY A 47 -7.39 17.64 9.55
N GLU A 48 -6.67 18.35 8.69
CA GLU A 48 -7.18 19.50 7.93
C GLU A 48 -7.88 19.12 6.61
N GLY A 49 -7.95 17.83 6.27
CA GLY A 49 -8.50 17.34 5.00
C GLY A 49 -7.61 17.63 3.78
N ARG A 50 -6.34 18.00 4.00
CA ARG A 50 -5.36 18.35 2.95
C ARG A 50 -4.62 17.09 2.46
N ILE A 51 -5.40 16.12 1.98
CA ILE A 51 -4.93 14.74 1.68
C ILE A 51 -3.84 14.73 0.60
N THR A 52 -4.01 15.48 -0.49
CA THR A 52 -3.01 15.53 -1.58
C THR A 52 -1.64 16.02 -1.10
N GLN A 53 -1.60 17.00 -0.18
CA GLN A 53 -0.32 17.48 0.37
C GLN A 53 0.32 16.46 1.31
N ALA A 54 -0.48 15.69 2.04
CA ALA A 54 0.02 14.57 2.81
C ALA A 54 0.63 13.49 1.89
N VAL A 55 0.01 13.19 0.74
CA VAL A 55 0.57 12.29 -0.29
C VAL A 55 1.94 12.79 -0.76
N ASP A 56 2.07 14.08 -1.05
CA ASP A 56 3.31 14.66 -1.57
C ASP A 56 4.46 14.55 -0.55
N ILE A 57 4.19 14.85 0.72
CA ILE A 57 5.18 14.70 1.79
C ILE A 57 5.61 13.23 1.89
N LEU A 58 4.66 12.30 2.04
CA LEU A 58 4.95 10.88 2.16
C LEU A 58 5.74 10.33 0.96
N GLY A 59 5.35 10.72 -0.26
CA GLY A 59 6.03 10.34 -1.49
C GLY A 59 7.45 10.89 -1.61
N SER A 60 7.71 12.08 -1.03
CA SER A 60 9.04 12.68 -1.01
C SER A 60 9.98 12.03 0.00
N ILE A 61 9.48 11.63 1.17
CA ILE A 61 10.32 11.09 2.25
C ILE A 61 10.57 9.58 2.14
N LEU A 62 9.66 8.83 1.51
CA LEU A 62 9.74 7.38 1.40
C LEU A 62 11.03 6.89 0.71
N PRO A 63 11.45 7.42 -0.45
CA PRO A 63 12.69 6.99 -1.11
C PRO A 63 13.94 7.28 -0.26
N ALA A 64 13.99 8.43 0.41
CA ALA A 64 15.11 8.79 1.28
C ALA A 64 15.19 7.88 2.51
N ALA A 65 14.05 7.57 3.13
CA ALA A 65 13.97 6.61 4.22
C ALA A 65 14.41 5.21 3.76
N ALA A 66 14.00 4.78 2.57
CA ALA A 66 14.37 3.49 1.99
C ALA A 66 15.88 3.37 1.72
N ALA A 67 16.50 4.41 1.14
CA ALA A 67 17.94 4.46 0.91
C ALA A 67 18.75 4.41 2.21
N LYS A 68 18.25 5.02 3.30
CA LYS A 68 18.96 5.10 4.58
C LYS A 68 18.77 3.87 5.46
N HIS A 69 17.53 3.40 5.60
CA HIS A 69 17.16 2.35 6.54
C HIS A 69 17.05 0.97 5.88
N GLY A 70 17.01 0.91 4.55
CA GLY A 70 16.77 -0.28 3.76
C GLY A 70 15.28 -0.46 3.44
N GLU A 71 15.00 -0.97 2.24
CA GLU A 71 13.65 -1.17 1.69
C GLU A 71 12.73 -1.97 2.62
N HIS A 72 13.27 -2.97 3.32
CA HIS A 72 12.52 -3.86 4.19
C HIS A 72 12.56 -3.46 5.68
N SER A 73 13.05 -2.27 6.01
CA SER A 73 13.09 -1.83 7.42
C SER A 73 11.69 -1.52 7.97
N PRO A 74 11.44 -1.74 9.28
CA PRO A 74 10.14 -1.45 9.89
C PRO A 74 9.66 -0.01 9.70
N VAL A 75 10.58 0.95 9.72
CA VAL A 75 10.28 2.38 9.50
C VAL A 75 9.77 2.61 8.08
N VAL A 76 10.45 2.07 7.07
CA VAL A 76 10.07 2.21 5.66
C VAL A 76 8.74 1.53 5.38
N ARG A 77 8.49 0.36 5.96
CA ARG A 77 7.20 -0.33 5.82
C ARG A 77 6.06 0.43 6.46
N SER A 78 6.25 0.99 7.65
CA SER A 78 5.26 1.84 8.32
C SER A 78 4.93 3.06 7.45
N LEU A 79 5.96 3.72 6.91
CA LEU A 79 5.80 4.87 6.04
C LEU A 79 5.11 4.51 4.71
N ARG A 80 5.46 3.38 4.11
CA ARG A 80 4.82 2.86 2.89
C ARG A 80 3.36 2.54 3.13
N LYS A 81 3.01 1.95 4.29
CA LYS A 81 1.62 1.71 4.68
C LYS A 81 0.82 3.02 4.77
N GLN A 82 1.39 4.04 5.43
CA GLN A 82 0.74 5.36 5.50
C GLN A 82 0.56 5.96 4.09
N TYR A 83 1.61 5.93 3.27
CA TYR A 83 1.56 6.43 1.90
C TYR A 83 0.50 5.71 1.04
N ALA A 84 0.45 4.38 1.07
CA ALA A 84 -0.58 3.61 0.36
C ALA A 84 -1.99 3.97 0.83
N ALA A 85 -2.23 4.07 2.13
CA ALA A 85 -3.53 4.48 2.68
C ALA A 85 -3.92 5.90 2.24
N THR A 86 -2.99 6.87 2.34
CA THR A 86 -3.27 8.24 1.91
C THR A 86 -3.50 8.36 0.40
N LEU A 87 -2.80 7.55 -0.42
CA LEU A 87 -3.08 7.45 -1.85
C LEU A 87 -4.48 6.89 -2.14
N MET A 88 -4.95 5.92 -1.36
CA MET A 88 -6.32 5.39 -1.47
C MET A 88 -7.36 6.46 -1.13
N ASP A 89 -7.14 7.20 -0.05
CA ASP A 89 -8.04 8.28 0.40
C ASP A 89 -8.10 9.43 -0.61
N ASP A 90 -6.97 9.77 -1.26
CA ASP A 90 -6.90 10.80 -2.30
C ASP A 90 -7.40 10.31 -3.68
N GLY A 91 -7.75 9.02 -3.81
CA GLY A 91 -8.20 8.43 -5.08
C GLY A 91 -7.08 8.17 -6.10
N GLN A 92 -5.82 8.20 -5.68
CA GLN A 92 -4.65 7.97 -6.54
C GLN A 92 -4.35 6.48 -6.72
N TYR A 93 -5.34 5.70 -7.17
CA TYR A 93 -5.31 4.23 -7.24
C TYR A 93 -4.14 3.66 -8.06
N ARG A 94 -3.74 4.35 -9.14
CA ARG A 94 -2.61 3.93 -9.99
C ARG A 94 -1.29 3.91 -9.22
N ARG A 95 -1.11 4.85 -8.27
CA ARG A 95 0.06 4.91 -7.38
C ARG A 95 -0.09 3.98 -6.18
N ALA A 96 -1.31 3.81 -5.66
CA ALA A 96 -1.56 2.95 -4.50
C ALA A 96 -1.31 1.46 -4.80
N LEU A 97 -1.75 0.99 -5.97
CA LEU A 97 -1.69 -0.41 -6.37
C LEU A 97 -0.31 -1.09 -6.20
N PRO A 98 0.81 -0.54 -6.74
CA PRO A 98 2.12 -1.16 -6.56
C PRO A 98 2.59 -1.17 -5.09
N GLU A 99 2.23 -0.15 -4.30
CA GLU A 99 2.59 -0.08 -2.88
C GLU A 99 1.84 -1.12 -2.05
N LEU A 100 0.54 -1.30 -2.32
CA LEU A 100 -0.31 -2.32 -1.69
C LEU A 100 0.17 -3.74 -2.01
N ARG A 101 0.49 -4.01 -3.29
CA ARG A 101 1.05 -5.31 -3.69
C ARG A 101 2.35 -5.62 -2.95
N ARG A 102 3.25 -4.63 -2.86
CA ARG A 102 4.51 -4.79 -2.12
C ARG A 102 4.29 -5.10 -0.65
N LEU A 103 3.40 -4.35 0.01
CA LEU A 103 3.05 -4.57 1.42
C LEU A 103 2.42 -5.97 1.63
N ALA A 104 1.58 -6.41 0.70
CA ALA A 104 0.99 -7.75 0.72
C ALA A 104 2.05 -8.85 0.60
N ASP A 105 2.97 -8.73 -0.36
CA ASP A 105 4.02 -9.71 -0.62
C ASP A 105 5.01 -9.80 0.55
N GLU A 106 5.41 -8.66 1.11
CA GLU A 106 6.28 -8.62 2.29
C GLU A 106 5.61 -9.29 3.49
N ARG A 107 4.33 -9.02 3.75
CA ARG A 107 3.60 -9.69 4.84
C ARG A 107 3.41 -11.18 4.61
N ALA A 108 3.13 -11.57 3.37
CA ALA A 108 2.97 -12.97 3.03
C ALA A 108 4.28 -13.76 3.13
N ALA A 109 5.42 -13.13 2.81
CA ALA A 109 6.74 -13.72 2.97
C ALA A 109 7.12 -13.93 4.45
N GLU A 110 6.66 -13.06 5.35
CA GLU A 110 6.98 -13.13 6.78
C GLU A 110 6.06 -14.03 7.58
N SER A 111 4.76 -14.00 7.28
CA SER A 111 3.72 -14.62 8.13
C SER A 111 2.81 -15.58 7.36
N GLY A 112 3.09 -15.80 6.07
CA GLY A 112 2.36 -16.71 5.20
C GLY A 112 1.22 -16.03 4.42
N GLN A 113 0.75 -16.71 3.37
CA GLN A 113 -0.26 -16.19 2.43
C GLN A 113 -1.64 -15.93 3.08
N ALA A 114 -1.89 -16.49 4.26
CA ALA A 114 -3.12 -16.29 5.03
C ALA A 114 -3.00 -15.17 6.09
N ASP A 115 -1.89 -14.44 6.13
CA ASP A 115 -1.71 -13.31 7.06
C ASP A 115 -2.82 -12.25 6.85
N PRO A 116 -3.58 -11.87 7.91
CA PRO A 116 -4.69 -10.94 7.77
C PRO A 116 -4.31 -9.58 7.20
N HIS A 117 -3.10 -9.08 7.48
CA HIS A 117 -2.64 -7.81 6.91
C HIS A 117 -2.30 -7.95 5.43
N SER A 118 -1.66 -9.05 5.04
CA SER A 118 -1.44 -9.37 3.62
C SER A 118 -2.76 -9.43 2.84
N LEU A 119 -3.74 -10.16 3.36
CA LEU A 119 -5.06 -10.28 2.74
C LEU A 119 -5.78 -8.93 2.62
N GLN A 120 -5.68 -8.08 3.65
CA GLN A 120 -6.26 -6.73 3.62
C GLN A 120 -5.61 -5.85 2.52
N PHE A 121 -4.28 -5.88 2.38
CA PHE A 121 -3.61 -5.14 1.30
C PHE A 121 -3.95 -5.66 -0.09
N ARG A 122 -4.11 -6.98 -0.25
CA ARG A 122 -4.58 -7.58 -1.51
C ARG A 122 -6.02 -7.18 -1.83
N TYR A 123 -6.88 -7.11 -0.81
CA TYR A 123 -8.26 -6.64 -0.96
C TYR A 123 -8.29 -5.17 -1.43
N GLU A 124 -7.49 -4.29 -0.84
CA GLU A 124 -7.34 -2.90 -1.27
C GLU A 124 -6.73 -2.77 -2.67
N ALA A 125 -5.79 -3.65 -3.03
CA ALA A 125 -5.23 -3.73 -4.38
C ALA A 125 -6.30 -4.14 -5.42
N ALA A 126 -7.20 -5.06 -5.06
CA ALA A 126 -8.34 -5.42 -5.90
C ALA A 126 -9.30 -4.22 -6.08
N GLN A 127 -9.52 -3.43 -5.01
CA GLN A 127 -10.31 -2.19 -5.11
C GLN A 127 -9.65 -1.17 -6.04
N CYS A 128 -8.31 -1.04 -6.02
CA CYS A 128 -7.60 -0.19 -6.98
C CYS A 128 -7.89 -0.62 -8.42
N LEU A 129 -7.84 -1.92 -8.71
CA LEU A 129 -8.11 -2.46 -10.04
C LEU A 129 -9.54 -2.14 -10.51
N GLU A 130 -10.53 -2.20 -9.61
CA GLU A 130 -11.91 -1.77 -9.94
C GLU A 130 -11.95 -0.29 -10.35
N GLN A 131 -11.32 0.59 -9.57
CA GLN A 131 -11.32 2.03 -9.82
C GLN A 131 -10.52 2.43 -11.07
N LEU A 132 -9.52 1.62 -11.42
CA LEU A 132 -8.73 1.79 -12.64
C LEU A 132 -9.43 1.25 -13.90
N GLY A 133 -10.62 0.65 -13.77
CA GLY A 133 -11.35 0.08 -14.90
C GLY A 133 -10.74 -1.23 -15.39
N GLU A 134 -10.13 -2.02 -14.50
CA GLU A 134 -9.55 -3.33 -14.79
C GLU A 134 -10.40 -4.48 -14.18
N PRO A 135 -11.67 -4.66 -14.61
CA PRO A 135 -12.61 -5.55 -13.93
C PRO A 135 -12.20 -7.02 -13.97
N ALA A 136 -11.52 -7.46 -15.04
CA ALA A 136 -11.03 -8.84 -15.15
C ALA A 136 -9.92 -9.14 -14.12
N ALA A 137 -9.01 -8.21 -13.91
CA ALA A 137 -7.94 -8.34 -12.93
C ALA A 137 -8.49 -8.28 -11.50
N ALA A 138 -9.39 -7.34 -11.22
CA ALA A 138 -10.09 -7.26 -9.93
C ALA A 138 -10.86 -8.55 -9.61
N LEU A 139 -11.58 -9.10 -10.59
CA LEU A 139 -12.33 -10.35 -10.42
C LEU A 139 -11.43 -11.53 -10.08
N ALA A 140 -10.26 -11.63 -10.72
CA ALA A 140 -9.28 -12.67 -10.43
C ALA A 140 -8.77 -12.57 -8.98
N GLU A 141 -8.42 -11.37 -8.53
CA GLU A 141 -7.96 -11.15 -7.15
C GLU A 141 -9.04 -11.46 -6.11
N TYR A 142 -10.28 -10.99 -6.32
CA TYR A 142 -11.37 -11.28 -5.39
C TYR A 142 -11.68 -12.78 -5.29
N ARG A 143 -11.64 -13.51 -6.41
CA ARG A 143 -11.80 -14.97 -6.41
C ARG A 143 -10.66 -15.67 -5.65
N ALA A 144 -9.43 -15.17 -5.76
CA ALA A 144 -8.29 -15.72 -5.03
C ALA A 144 -8.35 -15.40 -3.53
N LEU A 145 -8.93 -14.26 -3.14
CA LEU A 145 -9.08 -13.84 -1.74
C LEU A 145 -10.23 -14.52 -1.01
N LEU A 146 -11.34 -14.76 -1.71
CA LEU A 146 -12.59 -15.22 -1.10
C LEU A 146 -12.42 -16.47 -0.19
N PRO A 147 -11.66 -17.52 -0.57
CA PRO A 147 -11.49 -18.70 0.29
C PRO A 147 -10.82 -18.41 1.64
N TYR A 148 -9.95 -17.40 1.72
CA TYR A 148 -9.30 -17.02 2.97
C TYR A 148 -10.28 -16.38 3.96
N TYR A 149 -11.18 -15.54 3.45
CA TYR A 149 -12.20 -14.88 4.28
C TYR A 149 -13.37 -15.81 4.61
N GLU A 150 -13.69 -16.76 3.73
CA GLU A 150 -14.73 -17.77 4.01
C GLU A 150 -14.29 -18.81 5.06
N ASN A 151 -12.98 -18.94 5.28
CA ASN A 151 -12.45 -19.83 6.30
C ASN A 151 -12.71 -19.27 7.71
N ARG A 152 -13.81 -19.70 8.31
CA ARG A 152 -14.24 -19.32 9.67
C ARG A 152 -13.25 -19.70 10.78
N TYR A 153 -12.28 -20.57 10.51
CA TYR A 153 -11.21 -20.87 11.48
C TYR A 153 -10.07 -19.84 11.43
N ALA A 154 -9.94 -19.12 10.30
CA ALA A 154 -8.89 -18.13 10.09
C ALA A 154 -9.36 -16.68 10.35
N SER A 155 -10.68 -16.43 10.29
CA SER A 155 -11.25 -15.10 10.48
C SER A 155 -12.65 -15.17 11.11
N ASP A 156 -12.93 -14.28 12.06
CA ASP A 156 -14.29 -14.05 12.59
C ASP A 156 -15.01 -12.90 11.84
N ASP A 157 -14.37 -12.30 10.83
CA ASP A 157 -15.00 -11.31 9.95
C ASP A 157 -16.01 -12.02 9.02
N ARG A 158 -17.28 -12.00 9.43
CA ARG A 158 -18.40 -12.58 8.68
C ARG A 158 -18.93 -11.68 7.57
N GLU A 159 -18.57 -10.39 7.60
CA GLU A 159 -19.02 -9.38 6.63
C GLU A 159 -18.18 -9.42 5.35
N ARG A 160 -16.85 -9.61 5.50
CA ARG A 160 -15.93 -9.57 4.35
C ARG A 160 -16.27 -10.53 3.22
N PRO A 161 -16.62 -11.81 3.48
CA PRO A 161 -17.00 -12.73 2.42
C PRO A 161 -18.23 -12.25 1.65
N LEU A 162 -19.21 -11.65 2.33
CA LEU A 162 -20.42 -11.11 1.69
C LEU A 162 -20.07 -9.94 0.77
N GLU A 163 -19.22 -9.03 1.23
CA GLU A 163 -18.76 -7.88 0.45
C GLU A 163 -17.94 -8.31 -0.78
N ILE A 164 -17.03 -9.28 -0.64
CA ILE A 164 -16.24 -9.82 -1.76
C ILE A 164 -17.16 -10.48 -2.80
N ARG A 165 -18.12 -11.30 -2.37
CA ARG A 165 -19.10 -11.93 -3.28
C ARG A 165 -19.96 -10.89 -4.01
N ARG A 166 -20.32 -9.79 -3.34
CA ARG A 166 -21.06 -8.68 -3.96
C ARG A 166 -20.24 -8.03 -5.09
N ARG A 167 -18.96 -7.73 -4.81
CA ARG A 167 -18.02 -7.19 -5.81
C ARG A 167 -17.83 -8.15 -6.98
N ILE A 168 -17.65 -9.45 -6.72
CA ILE A 168 -17.59 -10.48 -7.78
C ILE A 168 -18.85 -10.44 -8.65
N GLY A 169 -20.04 -10.40 -8.05
CA GLY A 169 -21.31 -10.31 -8.79
C GLY A 169 -21.38 -9.08 -9.70
N HIS A 170 -20.99 -7.90 -9.19
CA HIS A 170 -20.97 -6.67 -9.99
C HIS A 170 -19.90 -6.68 -11.10
N LEU A 171 -18.72 -7.24 -10.84
CA LEU A 171 -17.67 -7.37 -11.84
C LEU A 171 -18.06 -8.32 -12.97
N LEU A 172 -18.77 -9.41 -12.65
CA LEU A 172 -19.34 -10.30 -13.66
C LEU A 172 -20.34 -9.56 -14.55
N LEU A 173 -21.17 -8.67 -14.00
CA LEU A 173 -22.05 -7.80 -14.80
C LEU A 173 -21.27 -6.85 -15.69
N ALA A 174 -20.22 -6.21 -15.17
CA ALA A 174 -19.36 -5.31 -15.94
C ALA A 174 -18.66 -6.02 -17.10
N LEU A 175 -18.31 -7.30 -16.92
CA LEU A 175 -17.74 -8.17 -17.95
C LEU A 175 -18.79 -8.80 -18.89
N GLY A 176 -20.08 -8.55 -18.66
CA GLY A 176 -21.19 -9.05 -19.48
C GLY A 176 -21.65 -10.47 -19.15
N ASP A 177 -21.04 -11.15 -18.17
CA ASP A 177 -21.43 -12.49 -17.72
C ASP A 177 -22.63 -12.42 -16.75
N ARG A 178 -23.79 -12.07 -17.32
CA ARG A 178 -25.06 -11.96 -16.58
C ARG A 178 -25.48 -13.26 -15.90
N PRO A 179 -25.36 -14.46 -16.51
CA PRO A 179 -25.69 -15.71 -15.84
C PRO A 179 -24.86 -15.93 -14.58
N ALA A 180 -23.53 -15.83 -14.65
CA ALA A 180 -22.69 -16.05 -13.47
C ALA A 180 -22.89 -14.96 -12.40
N ALA A 181 -23.17 -13.71 -12.81
CA ALA A 181 -23.52 -12.65 -11.89
C ALA A 181 -24.81 -12.95 -11.13
N HIS A 182 -25.86 -13.38 -11.83
CA HIS A 182 -27.13 -13.77 -11.22
C HIS A 182 -26.93 -14.88 -10.19
N ASP A 183 -26.22 -15.95 -10.55
CA ASP A 183 -26.02 -17.10 -9.66
C ASP A 183 -25.16 -16.76 -8.44
N THR A 184 -24.20 -15.85 -8.60
CA THR A 184 -23.40 -15.31 -7.49
C THR A 184 -24.26 -14.47 -6.54
N LEU A 185 -25.01 -13.52 -7.09
CA LEU A 185 -25.83 -12.59 -6.31
C LEU A 185 -27.02 -13.30 -5.64
N ALA A 186 -27.63 -14.30 -6.27
CA ALA A 186 -28.71 -15.09 -5.67
C ALA A 186 -28.25 -15.87 -4.45
N ARG A 187 -27.09 -16.53 -4.51
CA ARG A 187 -26.49 -17.21 -3.34
C ARG A 187 -26.10 -16.22 -2.25
N LEU A 188 -25.53 -15.08 -2.63
CA LEU A 188 -25.20 -14.01 -1.70
C LEU A 188 -26.45 -13.49 -0.96
N LEU A 189 -27.57 -13.29 -1.66
CA LEU A 189 -28.82 -12.81 -1.05
C LEU A 189 -29.28 -13.74 0.07
N LEU A 190 -29.28 -15.06 -0.17
CA LEU A 190 -29.68 -16.05 0.84
C LEU A 190 -28.81 -15.98 2.09
N ASP A 191 -27.50 -15.86 1.93
CA ASP A 191 -26.58 -15.77 3.07
C ASP A 191 -26.68 -14.42 3.79
N ALA A 192 -26.86 -13.32 3.05
CA ALA A 192 -27.05 -11.98 3.60
C ALA A 192 -28.36 -11.86 4.41
N GLU A 193 -29.46 -12.45 3.92
CA GLU A 193 -30.75 -12.47 4.64
C GLU A 193 -30.68 -13.31 5.91
N ARG A 194 -29.92 -14.43 5.90
CA ARG A 194 -29.66 -15.22 7.11
C ARG A 194 -28.86 -14.45 8.16
N MET A 195 -27.91 -13.62 7.73
CA MET A 195 -27.02 -12.89 8.62
C MET A 195 -27.66 -11.63 9.19
N HIS A 196 -28.31 -10.81 8.36
CA HIS A 196 -28.81 -9.50 8.74
C HIS A 196 -30.34 -9.40 8.84
N GLY A 197 -31.06 -10.39 8.31
CA GLY A 197 -32.51 -10.31 8.12
C GLY A 197 -32.93 -9.63 6.81
N VAL A 198 -34.18 -9.89 6.41
CA VAL A 198 -34.75 -9.48 5.11
C VAL A 198 -34.85 -7.96 4.92
N GLY A 199 -35.03 -7.22 6.02
CA GLY A 199 -35.21 -5.76 6.02
C GLY A 199 -33.91 -4.95 6.03
N HIS A 200 -32.75 -5.60 6.10
CA HIS A 200 -31.47 -4.91 6.13
C HIS A 200 -31.11 -4.27 4.77
N PRO A 201 -30.46 -3.09 4.72
CA PRO A 201 -30.12 -2.42 3.47
C PRO A 201 -29.25 -3.26 2.52
N PHE A 202 -28.31 -4.03 3.06
CA PHE A 202 -27.38 -4.85 2.26
C PHE A 202 -28.10 -5.91 1.39
N PRO A 203 -28.90 -6.85 1.94
CA PRO A 203 -29.69 -7.77 1.11
C PRO A 203 -30.72 -7.05 0.22
N ALA A 204 -31.25 -5.89 0.64
CA ALA A 204 -32.17 -5.11 -0.18
C ALA A 204 -31.52 -4.55 -1.47
N GLU A 205 -30.25 -4.15 -1.41
CA GLU A 205 -29.47 -3.78 -2.61
C GLU A 205 -29.30 -4.96 -3.56
N ILE A 206 -28.90 -6.12 -3.06
CA ILE A 206 -28.70 -7.33 -3.87
C ILE A 206 -30.01 -7.75 -4.57
N ARG A 207 -31.14 -7.67 -3.85
CA ARG A 207 -32.47 -7.98 -4.40
C ARG A 207 -32.85 -7.05 -5.56
N ARG A 208 -32.57 -5.74 -5.44
CA ARG A 208 -32.80 -4.76 -6.51
C ARG A 208 -32.00 -5.11 -7.77
N THR A 209 -30.71 -5.46 -7.61
CA THR A 209 -29.86 -5.88 -8.74
C THR A 209 -30.39 -7.15 -9.42
N LEU A 210 -30.84 -8.15 -8.64
CA LEU A 210 -31.43 -9.37 -9.17
C LEU A 210 -32.76 -9.14 -9.90
N GLN A 211 -33.62 -8.28 -9.37
CA GLN A 211 -34.88 -7.90 -10.02
C GLN A 211 -34.62 -7.24 -11.38
N TRP A 212 -33.67 -6.29 -11.43
CA TRP A 212 -33.24 -5.65 -12.68
C TRP A 212 -32.70 -6.67 -13.68
N LEU A 213 -31.85 -7.62 -13.24
CA LEU A 213 -31.35 -8.70 -14.10
C LEU A 213 -32.46 -9.58 -14.68
N GLY A 214 -33.53 -9.81 -13.91
CA GLY A 214 -34.71 -10.56 -14.36
C GLY A 214 -35.52 -9.81 -15.42
N GLN A 215 -35.62 -8.49 -15.31
CA GLN A 215 -36.35 -7.65 -16.26
C GLN A 215 -35.64 -7.52 -17.61
N VAL A 216 -34.31 -7.45 -17.62
CA VAL A 216 -33.52 -7.35 -18.87
C VAL A 216 -33.45 -8.68 -19.64
N ARG A 217 -33.92 -9.79 -19.04
CA ARG A 217 -34.05 -11.09 -19.70
C ARG A 217 -35.40 -11.32 -20.38
N GLY A 218 -36.41 -10.50 -20.09
CA GLY A 218 -37.75 -10.55 -20.69
C GLY A 218 -37.88 -9.59 -21.86
#